data_AF-A0A8S3Q197-F1
#
_entry.id   AF-A0A8S3Q197-F1
#
_cell.length_a   1.000
_cell.length_b   1.000
_cell.length_c   1.000
_cell.angle_alpha   90.00
_cell.angle_beta   90.00
_cell.angle_gamma   90.00
#
_symmetry.space_group_name_H-M   'P 1'
#
loop_
_entity.id
_entity.type
_entity.pdbx_description
1 polymer ?
#
loop_
_entity_poly.entity_id
_entity_poly.type
_entity_poly.pdbx_seq_one_letter_code
_entity_poly.pdbx_strand_id
1 'polypeptide(L)'
;MLDVLQLVKDSFTQYNGRPHKLSQKNRVMLYIMWLRSYSSYHVLALILNVSVATVQVEINACMPIFQRALESFVRWPALNEGRGKRGIWSKLPAAVGTIDGTSVEIYRPQIEQKELYYSGHRHYYAVHTQVIVDNEGSICYVDSGFLGIQNDAH
;
A
#
# COMPACT_ATOMS: atom_id res chain seq x y z
N MET A 1 5.35 -11.19 -10.31
CA MET A 1 4.61 -9.93 -10.52
C MET A 1 3.17 -10.31 -10.80
N LEU A 2 2.25 -10.03 -9.88
CA LEU A 2 0.83 -10.35 -10.06
C LEU A 2 0.30 -9.56 -11.27
N ASP A 3 -0.30 -10.24 -12.25
CA ASP A 3 -0.94 -9.53 -13.35
C ASP A 3 -2.26 -8.93 -12.84
N VAL A 4 -2.23 -7.63 -12.52
CA VAL A 4 -3.39 -6.90 -12.00
C VAL A 4 -4.57 -6.97 -12.97
N LEU A 5 -4.32 -7.06 -14.28
CA LEU A 5 -5.38 -7.24 -15.27
C LEU A 5 -6.06 -8.60 -15.09
N GLN A 6 -5.31 -9.65 -14.78
CA GLN A 6 -5.86 -10.99 -14.55
C GLN A 6 -6.69 -11.02 -13.26
N LEU A 7 -6.30 -10.27 -12.22
CA LEU A 7 -7.03 -10.19 -10.95
C LEU A 7 -8.45 -9.62 -11.11
N VAL A 8 -8.62 -8.69 -12.06
CA VAL A 8 -9.88 -7.93 -12.23
C VAL A 8 -10.65 -8.32 -13.49
N LYS A 9 -10.09 -9.19 -14.35
CA LYS A 9 -10.60 -9.55 -15.68
C LYS A 9 -12.07 -9.98 -15.66
N ASP A 10 -12.41 -10.86 -14.72
CA ASP A 10 -13.75 -11.46 -14.59
C ASP A 10 -14.77 -10.49 -13.98
N SER A 11 -14.32 -9.36 -13.44
CA SER A 11 -15.19 -8.33 -12.85
C SER A 11 -15.55 -7.22 -13.85
N PHE A 12 -14.84 -7.13 -14.99
CA PHE A 12 -15.11 -6.16 -16.05
C PHE A 12 -16.14 -6.64 -17.10
N THR A 13 -16.72 -7.83 -16.93
CA THR A 13 -17.65 -8.48 -17.89
C THR A 13 -19.12 -8.15 -17.70
N GLN A 14 -19.51 -7.35 -16.70
CA GLN A 14 -20.91 -6.92 -16.54
C GLN A 14 -21.11 -5.50 -17.08
N TYR A 15 -21.65 -5.38 -18.29
CA TYR A 15 -22.23 -4.11 -18.74
C TYR A 15 -23.51 -4.32 -19.55
N ASN A 16 -24.64 -3.94 -18.96
CA ASN A 16 -25.97 -3.92 -19.59
C ASN A 16 -26.32 -2.49 -20.10
N GLY A 17 -25.36 -1.77 -20.70
CA GLY A 17 -25.53 -0.35 -21.07
C GLY A 17 -24.62 0.13 -22.20
N ARG A 18 -24.52 1.47 -22.37
CA ARG A 18 -23.68 2.10 -23.40
C ARG A 18 -22.21 1.66 -23.28
N PRO A 19 -21.55 1.29 -24.39
CA PRO A 19 -20.17 0.82 -24.35
C PRO A 19 -19.24 1.89 -23.76
N HIS A 20 -18.30 1.45 -22.94
CA HIS A 20 -17.24 2.29 -22.39
C HIS A 20 -16.36 2.85 -23.51
N LYS A 21 -15.90 4.10 -23.35
CA LYS A 21 -14.97 4.74 -24.31
C LYS A 21 -13.56 4.19 -24.21
N LEU A 22 -13.17 3.68 -23.05
CA LEU A 22 -11.85 3.12 -22.79
C LEU A 22 -11.90 1.59 -22.84
N SER A 23 -10.85 0.98 -23.41
CA SER A 23 -10.63 -0.46 -23.33
C SER A 23 -10.43 -0.89 -21.86
N GLN A 24 -10.69 -2.16 -21.54
CA GLN A 24 -10.49 -2.70 -20.18
C GLN A 24 -9.07 -2.41 -19.66
N LYS A 25 -8.05 -2.57 -20.52
CA LYS A 25 -6.65 -2.26 -20.20
C LYS A 25 -6.46 -0.78 -19.83
N ASN A 26 -7.06 0.14 -20.59
CA ASN A 26 -6.94 1.57 -20.32
C ASN A 26 -7.73 2.01 -19.08
N ARG A 27 -8.84 1.33 -18.75
CA ARG A 27 -9.61 1.56 -17.51
C ARG A 27 -8.79 1.18 -16.28
N VAL A 28 -8.18 0.00 -16.31
CA VAL A 28 -7.26 -0.47 -15.26
C VAL A 28 -6.07 0.48 -15.13
N MET A 29 -5.44 0.88 -16.25
CA MET A 29 -4.32 1.81 -16.24
C MET A 29 -4.70 3.16 -15.64
N LEU A 30 -5.82 3.75 -16.06
CA LEU A 30 -6.37 5.00 -15.53
C LEU A 30 -6.53 4.93 -14.01
N TYR A 31 -7.10 3.84 -13.50
CA TYR A 31 -7.34 3.66 -12.08
C TYR A 31 -6.03 3.50 -11.28
N ILE A 32 -5.07 2.74 -11.78
CA ILE A 32 -3.74 2.57 -11.15
C ILE A 32 -2.97 3.89 -11.13
N MET A 33 -2.99 4.65 -12.23
CA MET A 33 -2.38 5.98 -12.28
C MET A 33 -2.98 6.93 -11.25
N TRP A 34 -4.30 6.89 -11.09
CA TRP A 34 -4.99 7.68 -10.07
C TRP A 34 -4.58 7.26 -8.65
N LEU A 35 -4.53 5.96 -8.33
CA LEU A 35 -4.09 5.48 -7.02
C LEU A 35 -2.61 5.81 -6.73
N ARG A 36 -1.73 5.66 -7.72
CA ARG A 36 -0.27 5.81 -7.56
C ARG A 36 0.14 7.25 -7.28
N SER A 37 -0.52 8.21 -7.92
CA SER A 37 -0.06 9.60 -8.02
C SER A 37 -1.11 10.63 -7.62
N TYR A 38 -2.35 10.20 -7.30
CA TYR A 38 -3.49 11.08 -6.98
C TYR A 38 -3.63 12.26 -7.95
N SER A 39 -3.33 12.03 -9.23
CA SER A 39 -3.36 13.07 -10.25
C SER A 39 -4.78 13.61 -10.45
N SER A 40 -4.88 14.91 -10.77
CA SER A 40 -6.18 15.53 -11.02
C SER A 40 -6.88 14.90 -12.23
N TYR A 41 -8.21 14.93 -12.24
CA TYR A 41 -9.00 14.35 -13.33
C TYR A 41 -8.70 15.02 -14.68
N HIS A 42 -8.32 16.31 -14.67
CA HIS A 42 -7.91 17.03 -15.88
C HIS A 42 -6.62 16.47 -16.49
N VAL A 43 -5.63 16.14 -15.65
CA VAL A 43 -4.36 15.56 -16.12
C VAL A 43 -4.59 14.17 -16.69
N LEU A 44 -5.38 13.34 -16.01
CA LEU A 44 -5.72 11.99 -16.50
C LEU A 44 -6.53 12.04 -17.81
N ALA A 45 -7.45 12.99 -17.92
CA ALA A 45 -8.23 13.23 -19.13
C ALA A 45 -7.34 13.61 -20.32
N LEU A 46 -6.34 14.46 -20.09
CA LEU A 46 -5.36 14.85 -21.09
C LEU A 46 -4.50 13.66 -21.54
N ILE A 47 -3.96 12.88 -20.61
CA ILE A 47 -3.07 11.74 -20.91
C ILE A 47 -3.79 10.67 -21.75
N LEU A 48 -5.06 10.40 -21.43
CA LEU A 48 -5.84 9.34 -22.07
C LEU A 48 -6.73 9.85 -23.22
N ASN A 49 -6.64 11.16 -23.52
CA ASN A 49 -7.43 11.83 -24.54
C ASN A 49 -8.95 11.55 -24.43
N VAL A 50 -9.49 11.70 -23.23
CA VAL A 50 -10.91 11.52 -22.90
C VAL A 50 -11.45 12.74 -22.16
N SER A 51 -12.78 12.87 -22.03
CA SER A 51 -13.35 13.94 -21.20
C SER A 51 -13.13 13.70 -19.71
N VAL A 52 -13.06 14.76 -18.92
CA VAL A 52 -13.02 14.70 -17.45
C VAL A 52 -14.18 13.88 -16.88
N ALA A 53 -15.37 14.04 -17.46
CA ALA A 53 -16.54 13.23 -17.09
C ALA A 53 -16.32 11.73 -17.33
N THR A 54 -15.62 11.36 -18.42
CA THR A 54 -15.26 9.96 -18.69
C THR A 54 -14.31 9.45 -17.61
N VAL A 55 -13.29 10.23 -17.23
CA VAL A 55 -12.36 9.85 -16.14
C VAL A 55 -13.10 9.57 -14.84
N GLN A 56 -14.00 10.48 -14.44
CA GLN A 56 -14.77 10.32 -13.21
C GLN A 56 -15.66 9.07 -13.23
N VAL A 57 -16.36 8.82 -14.35
CA VAL A 57 -17.19 7.61 -14.52
C VAL A 57 -16.33 6.36 -14.42
N GLU A 58 -15.16 6.33 -15.06
CA GLU A 58 -14.29 5.16 -15.06
C GLU A 58 -13.63 4.90 -13.71
N ILE A 59 -13.19 5.95 -12.99
CA ILE A 59 -12.67 5.82 -11.62
C ILE A 59 -13.75 5.23 -10.70
N ASN A 60 -14.96 5.80 -10.73
CA ASN A 60 -16.07 5.34 -9.90
C ASN A 60 -16.51 3.91 -10.23
N ALA A 61 -16.44 3.51 -11.51
CA ALA A 61 -16.74 2.15 -11.93
C ALA A 61 -15.65 1.15 -11.52
N CYS A 62 -14.38 1.55 -11.53
CA CYS A 62 -13.26 0.68 -11.15
C CYS A 62 -13.12 0.52 -9.63
N MET A 63 -13.47 1.54 -8.85
CA MET A 63 -13.39 1.52 -7.38
C MET A 63 -13.97 0.24 -6.73
N PRO A 64 -15.25 -0.13 -6.94
CA PRO A 64 -15.82 -1.33 -6.32
C PRO A 64 -15.27 -2.66 -6.90
N ILE A 65 -14.69 -2.64 -8.11
CA ILE A 65 -14.01 -3.81 -8.68
C ILE A 65 -12.70 -4.06 -7.95
N PHE A 66 -11.88 -3.01 -7.81
CA PHE A 66 -10.61 -3.10 -7.10
C PHE A 66 -10.78 -3.35 -5.61
N GLN A 67 -11.80 -2.76 -4.98
CA GLN A 67 -12.10 -3.04 -3.57
C GLN A 67 -12.33 -4.53 -3.34
N ARG A 68 -13.22 -5.17 -4.10
CA ARG A 68 -13.48 -6.63 -3.99
C ARG A 68 -12.25 -7.47 -4.30
N ALA A 69 -11.46 -7.07 -5.29
CA ALA A 69 -10.25 -7.78 -5.66
C ALA A 69 -9.16 -7.69 -4.57
N LEU A 70 -9.14 -6.60 -3.80
CA LEU A 70 -8.16 -6.34 -2.73
C LEU A 70 -8.65 -6.72 -1.33
N GLU A 71 -9.93 -7.02 -1.14
CA GLU A 71 -10.50 -7.42 0.16
C GLU A 71 -9.80 -8.63 0.78
N SER A 72 -9.31 -9.57 -0.04
CA SER A 72 -8.53 -10.73 0.43
C SER A 72 -7.09 -10.37 0.82
N PHE A 73 -6.54 -9.28 0.30
CA PHE A 73 -5.17 -8.83 0.58
C PHE A 73 -5.11 -7.87 1.76
N VAL A 74 -6.08 -6.96 1.86
CA VAL A 74 -6.12 -5.92 2.89
C VAL A 74 -7.47 -5.98 3.58
N ARG A 75 -7.51 -6.64 4.74
CA ARG A 75 -8.68 -6.58 5.63
C ARG A 75 -8.57 -5.34 6.51
N TRP A 76 -9.42 -4.36 6.25
CA TRP A 76 -9.59 -3.26 7.18
C TRP A 76 -10.24 -3.78 8.47
N PRO A 77 -9.76 -3.37 9.66
CA PRO A 77 -10.40 -3.76 10.91
C PRO A 77 -11.84 -3.23 10.92
N ALA A 78 -12.79 -4.08 11.32
CA ALA A 78 -14.18 -3.66 11.41
C ALA A 78 -14.32 -2.54 12.46
N LEU A 79 -15.26 -1.61 12.26
CA LEU A 79 -15.51 -0.50 13.22
C LEU A 79 -15.70 -1.00 14.67
N ASN A 80 -16.21 -2.23 14.83
CA ASN A 80 -16.47 -2.86 16.11
C ASN A 80 -15.19 -3.47 16.72
N GLU A 81 -14.24 -3.90 15.88
CA GLU A 81 -12.91 -4.38 16.31
C GLU A 81 -12.03 -3.24 16.84
N GLY A 82 -12.31 -1.99 16.45
CA GLY A 82 -11.63 -0.78 16.95
C GLY A 82 -12.26 -0.14 18.20
N ARG A 83 -13.54 -0.42 18.50
CA ARG A 83 -14.27 0.22 19.61
C ARG A 83 -13.75 -0.18 21.00
N GLY A 84 -13.10 -1.34 21.13
CA GLY A 84 -12.42 -1.78 22.35
C GLY A 84 -10.95 -1.34 22.45
N LYS A 85 -10.40 -0.71 21.40
CA LYS A 85 -8.98 -0.34 21.30
C LYS A 85 -8.73 1.14 21.59
N ARG A 86 -9.59 1.77 22.41
CA ARG A 86 -9.31 3.11 22.92
C ARG A 86 -8.20 2.99 23.96
N GLY A 87 -7.01 3.36 23.52
CA GLY A 87 -5.81 3.34 24.33
C GLY A 87 -5.61 4.54 25.23
N ILE A 88 -4.41 4.61 25.77
CA ILE A 88 -3.88 5.74 26.54
C ILE A 88 -3.71 7.03 25.71
N TRP A 89 -3.84 6.96 24.38
CA TRP A 89 -3.61 8.08 23.46
C TRP A 89 -4.85 8.94 23.25
N SER A 90 -5.09 9.88 24.17
CA SER A 90 -6.22 10.83 24.13
C SER A 90 -6.26 11.70 22.86
N LYS A 91 -5.10 12.00 22.26
CA LYS A 91 -4.99 12.79 21.02
C LYS A 91 -5.26 11.97 19.75
N LEU A 92 -5.14 10.64 19.82
CA LEU A 92 -5.29 9.72 18.69
C LEU A 92 -6.21 8.55 19.07
N PRO A 93 -7.51 8.81 19.35
CA PRO A 93 -8.43 7.83 19.93
C PRO A 93 -8.78 6.65 18.99
N ALA A 94 -8.39 6.72 17.72
CA ALA A 94 -8.56 5.65 16.74
C ALA A 94 -7.26 4.85 16.48
N ALA A 95 -6.13 5.27 17.07
CA ALA A 95 -4.87 4.53 16.94
C ALA A 95 -4.92 3.27 17.81
N VAL A 96 -4.57 2.14 17.20
CA VAL A 96 -4.61 0.79 17.81
C VAL A 96 -3.23 0.28 18.22
N GLY A 97 -2.18 0.97 17.80
CA GLY A 97 -0.79 0.67 18.11
C GLY A 97 0.14 1.72 17.49
N THR A 98 1.39 1.75 17.92
CA THR A 98 2.48 2.50 17.29
C THR A 98 3.52 1.52 16.79
N ILE A 99 4.06 1.80 15.61
CA ILE A 99 5.17 1.03 15.03
C ILE A 99 6.36 1.99 15.02
N ASP A 100 7.47 1.55 15.58
CA ASP A 100 8.74 2.27 15.48
C ASP A 100 9.83 1.35 14.93
N GLY A 101 10.71 1.90 14.11
CA GLY A 101 11.79 1.18 13.45
C GLY A 101 13.09 1.95 13.61
N THR A 102 14.11 1.30 14.16
CA THR A 102 15.44 1.90 14.36
C THR A 102 16.48 1.16 13.52
N SER A 103 17.27 1.92 12.76
CA SER A 103 18.49 1.44 12.11
C SER A 103 19.66 1.60 13.05
N VAL A 104 20.35 0.50 13.34
CA VAL A 104 21.57 0.49 14.15
C VAL A 104 22.76 0.28 13.22
N GLU A 105 23.66 1.25 13.18
CA GLU A 105 24.92 1.12 12.44
C GLU A 105 25.80 0.04 13.08
N ILE A 106 26.39 -0.80 12.25
CA ILE A 106 27.32 -1.87 12.64
C ILE A 106 28.63 -1.73 11.87
N TYR A 107 29.69 -2.32 12.42
CA TYR A 107 30.93 -2.48 11.67
C TYR A 107 30.73 -3.37 10.44
N ARG A 108 31.54 -3.14 9.40
CA ARG A 108 31.56 -3.97 8.20
C ARG A 108 31.73 -5.45 8.55
N PRO A 109 30.73 -6.30 8.26
CA PRO A 109 30.81 -7.72 8.56
C PRO A 109 31.96 -8.40 7.79
N GLN A 110 32.68 -9.30 8.46
CA GLN A 110 33.76 -10.11 7.86
C GLN A 110 33.23 -11.46 7.39
N ILE A 111 32.15 -11.44 6.62
CA ILE A 111 31.50 -12.63 6.02
C ILE A 111 31.28 -12.40 4.53
N GLU A 112 31.14 -13.48 3.75
CA GLU A 112 30.91 -13.39 2.30
C GLU A 112 29.66 -12.55 1.97
N GLN A 113 28.62 -12.66 2.79
CA GLN A 113 27.32 -11.99 2.60
C GLN A 113 27.24 -10.59 3.24
N LYS A 114 28.36 -9.92 3.50
CA LYS A 114 28.40 -8.59 4.14
C LYS A 114 27.52 -7.53 3.45
N GLU A 115 27.36 -7.61 2.14
CA GLU A 115 26.55 -6.67 1.35
C GLU A 115 25.07 -6.70 1.73
N LEU A 116 24.58 -7.81 2.30
CA LEU A 116 23.22 -7.88 2.85
C LEU A 116 23.01 -6.87 3.98
N TYR A 117 24.05 -6.54 4.73
CA TYR A 117 23.98 -5.59 5.83
C TYR A 117 24.16 -4.16 5.36
N TYR A 118 24.50 -3.89 4.11
CA TYR A 118 24.74 -2.53 3.65
C TYR A 118 23.42 -1.83 3.31
N SER A 119 23.13 -0.72 3.99
CA SER A 119 21.97 0.10 3.67
C SER A 119 22.27 1.06 2.54
N GLY A 120 21.65 0.81 1.38
CA GLY A 120 21.78 1.69 0.22
C GLY A 120 21.22 3.11 0.46
N HIS A 121 20.26 3.26 1.38
CA HIS A 121 19.68 4.56 1.72
C HIS A 121 20.53 5.34 2.72
N ARG A 122 21.11 4.65 3.72
CA ARG A 122 21.87 5.28 4.80
C ARG A 122 23.38 5.32 4.56
N HIS A 123 23.87 4.56 3.56
CA HIS A 123 25.28 4.45 3.17
C HIS A 123 26.22 3.94 4.27
N TYR A 124 25.73 3.07 5.15
CA TYR A 124 26.52 2.33 6.14
C TYR A 124 25.98 0.90 6.34
N TYR A 125 26.77 0.03 6.96
CA TYR A 125 26.31 -1.31 7.34
C TYR A 125 25.38 -1.20 8.54
N ALA A 126 24.17 -1.76 8.45
CA ALA A 126 23.12 -1.59 9.43
C ALA A 126 22.41 -2.91 9.74
N VAL A 127 21.85 -2.96 10.94
CA VAL A 127 20.80 -3.90 11.33
C VAL A 127 19.58 -3.10 11.71
N HIS A 128 18.40 -3.50 11.23
CA HIS A 128 17.15 -2.84 11.60
C HIS A 128 16.43 -3.61 12.71
N THR A 129 15.79 -2.86 13.59
CA THR A 129 14.91 -3.34 14.64
C THR A 129 13.56 -2.66 14.51
N GLN A 130 12.47 -3.41 14.61
CA GLN A 130 11.11 -2.90 14.63
C GLN A 130 10.43 -3.32 15.93
N VAL A 131 9.72 -2.38 16.53
CA VAL A 131 8.91 -2.62 17.73
C VAL A 131 7.49 -2.13 17.46
N ILE A 132 6.51 -2.95 17.84
CA ILE A 132 5.10 -2.57 17.84
C ILE A 132 4.63 -2.53 19.29
N VAL A 133 4.02 -1.41 19.65
CA VAL A 133 3.39 -1.19 20.95
C VAL A 133 1.91 -1.03 20.71
N ASP A 134 1.09 -1.73 21.48
CA ASP A 134 -0.36 -1.60 21.39
C ASP A 134 -0.87 -0.29 22.00
N ASN A 135 -2.18 -0.09 21.92
CA ASN A 135 -2.86 1.08 22.46
C ASN A 135 -2.83 1.18 24.00
N GLU A 136 -2.41 0.14 24.72
CA GLU A 136 -2.25 0.15 26.18
C GLU A 136 -0.80 0.44 26.61
N GLY A 137 0.13 0.51 25.66
CA GLY A 137 1.55 0.72 25.94
C GLY A 137 2.34 -0.59 26.10
N SER A 138 1.74 -1.74 25.81
CA SER A 138 2.42 -3.04 25.87
C SER A 138 3.13 -3.34 24.56
N ILE A 139 4.38 -3.80 24.63
CA ILE A 139 5.11 -4.29 23.46
C ILE A 139 4.45 -5.59 23.01
N CYS A 140 3.86 -5.57 21.82
CA CYS A 140 3.16 -6.74 21.25
C CYS A 140 3.97 -7.42 20.14
N TYR A 141 5.01 -6.76 19.60
CA TYR A 141 5.93 -7.33 18.63
C TYR A 141 7.30 -6.69 18.75
N VAL A 142 8.35 -7.52 18.70
CA VAL A 142 9.73 -7.09 18.52
C VAL A 142 10.33 -7.97 17.46
N ASP A 143 10.97 -7.34 16.49
CA ASP A 143 11.78 -8.04 15.51
C ASP A 143 13.09 -7.29 15.33
N SER A 144 14.18 -8.02 15.44
CA SER A 144 15.54 -7.49 15.53
C SER A 144 16.44 -8.35 14.68
N GLY A 145 17.31 -7.74 13.88
CA GLY A 145 18.25 -8.49 13.05
C GLY A 145 18.01 -8.38 11.55
N PHE A 146 17.14 -7.47 11.12
CA PHE A 146 16.90 -7.27 9.70
C PHE A 146 18.13 -6.71 8.99
N LEU A 147 18.35 -7.21 7.78
CA LEU A 147 19.48 -6.89 6.93
C LEU A 147 19.37 -5.48 6.34
N GLY A 148 20.47 -4.74 6.33
CA GLY A 148 20.56 -3.36 5.84
C GLY A 148 20.09 -3.13 4.41
N ILE A 149 20.15 -4.15 3.54
CA ILE A 149 19.78 -4.06 2.12
C ILE A 149 18.27 -3.88 1.87
N GLN A 150 17.41 -4.11 2.87
CA GLN A 150 15.97 -3.96 2.73
C GLN A 150 15.56 -2.48 2.76
N ASN A 151 15.80 -1.79 1.65
CA ASN A 151 14.98 -0.66 1.27
C ASN A 151 13.69 -1.25 0.66
N ASP A 152 12.54 -1.02 1.29
CA ASP A 152 11.21 -1.30 0.74
C ASP A 152 11.02 -2.72 0.19
N ALA A 153 11.40 -3.75 0.97
CA ALA A 153 11.06 -5.14 0.66
C ALA A 153 9.53 -5.33 0.80
N HIS A 154 8.83 -5.04 -0.29
CA HIS A 154 7.44 -5.38 -0.56
C HIS A 154 7.21 -6.90 -0.64
#